data_AF-A0A559GC91-F1
#
_entry.id   AF-A0A559GC91-F1
#
_cell.length_a   1.000
_cell.length_b   1.000
_cell.length_c   1.000
_cell.angle_alpha   90.00
_cell.angle_beta   90.00
_cell.angle_gamma   90.00
#
_symmetry.space_group_name_H-M   'P 1'
#
loop_
_entity.id
_entity.type
_entity.pdbx_description
1 polymer ?
#
loop_
_entity_poly.entity_id
_entity_poly.type
_entity_poly.pdbx_seq_one_letter_code
_entity_poly.pdbx_strand_id
1 'polypeptide(L)' 'TVGGYNLIVCAMDTEDYPCSVNFPFTFKEGELADYYKDWEVIKYNENPGHLHRRDENGNRIQLRFATMLAKKIK' A
#
# COMPACT_ATOMS: atom_id res chain seq x y z
N THR A 1 -16.05 -11.92 14.32
CA THR A 1 -15.72 -11.24 15.58
C THR A 1 -15.44 -9.78 15.29
N VAL A 2 -16.12 -8.88 16.00
CA VAL A 2 -15.83 -7.44 15.98
C VAL A 2 -14.61 -7.18 16.87
N GLY A 3 -13.81 -6.17 16.53
CA GLY A 3 -12.62 -5.76 17.28
C GLY A 3 -11.29 -6.35 16.81
N GLY A 4 -11.30 -7.21 15.78
CA GLY A 4 -10.07 -7.70 15.14
C GLY A 4 -9.38 -6.63 14.29
N TYR A 5 -8.10 -6.85 13.99
CA TYR A 5 -7.26 -5.89 13.26
C TYR A 5 -6.70 -6.51 11.98
N ASN A 6 -6.57 -5.68 10.95
CA ASN A 6 -5.81 -5.99 9.74
C ASN A 6 -4.66 -4.98 9.60
N LEU A 7 -3.46 -5.48 9.32
CA LEU A 7 -2.31 -4.69 8.92
C LEU A 7 -1.94 -5.09 7.49
N ILE A 8 -1.92 -4.12 6.58
CA ILE A 8 -1.56 -4.32 5.17
C ILE A 8 -0.46 -3.34 4.80
N VAL A 9 0.57 -3.83 4.11
CA VAL A 9 1.58 -3.03 3.41
C VAL A 9 1.71 -3.64 2.02
N CYS A 10 1.38 -2.87 0.98
CA CYS A 10 1.35 -3.36 -0.39
C CYS A 10 1.83 -2.30 -1.37
N ALA A 11 2.47 -2.74 -2.46
CA ALA A 11 2.94 -1.86 -3.52
C ALA A 11 1.75 -1.24 -4.28
N MET A 12 1.97 -0.03 -4.77
CA MET A 12 1.00 0.72 -5.56
C MET A 12 1.52 0.96 -6.98
N ASP A 13 0.58 1.30 -7.86
CA ASP A 13 0.84 1.86 -9.18
C ASP A 13 0.11 3.20 -9.30
N THR A 14 0.87 4.29 -9.30
CA THR A 14 0.36 5.68 -9.30
C THR A 14 1.04 6.51 -10.39
N GLU A 15 0.41 7.62 -10.80
CA GLU A 15 0.95 8.46 -11.89
C GLU A 15 2.34 9.05 -11.56
N ASP A 16 2.57 9.40 -10.29
CA ASP A 16 3.84 10.01 -9.84
C ASP A 16 4.92 8.98 -9.46
N TYR A 17 4.54 7.73 -9.19
CA TYR A 17 5.44 6.59 -8.94
C TYR A 17 4.91 5.33 -9.65
N PRO A 18 4.98 5.28 -11.00
CA PRO A 18 4.45 4.15 -11.75
C PRO A 18 5.23 2.87 -11.43
N CYS A 19 4.52 1.75 -11.35
CA CYS A 19 5.12 0.48 -10.99
C CYS A 19 5.97 -0.08 -12.14
N SER A 20 7.29 -0.01 -11.99
CA SER A 20 8.26 -0.56 -12.96
C SER A 20 8.50 -2.07 -12.80
N VAL A 21 7.90 -2.69 -11.79
CA VAL A 21 8.03 -4.11 -11.48
C VAL A 21 6.75 -4.83 -11.88
N ASN A 22 6.88 -5.96 -12.59
CA ASN A 22 5.73 -6.74 -13.04
C ASN A 22 5.09 -7.54 -11.90
N PHE A 23 4.54 -6.85 -10.90
CA PHE A 23 3.69 -7.48 -9.90
C PHE A 23 2.33 -7.82 -10.54
N PRO A 24 1.76 -9.00 -10.24
CA PRO A 24 0.45 -9.37 -10.78
C PRO A 24 -0.70 -8.52 -10.19
N PHE A 25 -0.43 -7.77 -9.13
CA PHE A 25 -1.38 -6.89 -8.46
C PHE A 25 -0.65 -5.73 -7.77
N THR A 26 -1.25 -4.55 -7.85
CA THR A 26 -0.86 -3.33 -7.13
C THR A 26 -2.13 -2.54 -6.82
N PHE A 27 -2.15 -1.83 -5.70
CA PHE A 27 -3.25 -0.90 -5.43
C PHE A 27 -3.11 0.38 -6.25
N LYS A 28 -4.25 0.97 -6.65
CA LYS A 28 -4.36 2.34 -7.11
C LYS A 28 -4.49 3.31 -5.93
N GLU A 29 -4.36 4.61 -6.19
CA GLU A 29 -4.62 5.66 -5.21
C GLU A 29 -6.02 5.51 -4.58
N GLY A 30 -6.08 5.51 -3.24
CA GLY A 30 -7.31 5.39 -2.46
C GLY A 30 -7.96 4.00 -2.41
N GLU A 31 -7.54 3.05 -3.25
CA GLU A 31 -8.25 1.77 -3.44
C GLU A 31 -8.31 0.93 -2.15
N LEU A 32 -7.22 0.89 -1.38
CA LEU A 32 -7.20 0.16 -0.11
C LEU A 32 -8.10 0.82 0.95
N ALA A 33 -8.11 2.15 1.02
CA ALA A 33 -8.98 2.88 1.93
C ALA A 33 -10.46 2.61 1.61
N ASP A 34 -10.82 2.60 0.32
CA ASP A 34 -12.18 2.33 -0.14
C ASP A 34 -12.68 0.93 0.24
N TYR A 35 -11.81 -0.09 0.16
CA TYR A 35 -12.15 -1.44 0.63
C TYR A 35 -12.43 -1.50 2.13
N TYR A 36 -11.82 -0.62 2.93
CA TYR A 36 -11.94 -0.58 4.39
C TYR A 36 -12.78 0.58 4.91
N LYS A 37 -13.60 1.21 4.07
CA LYS A 37 -14.43 2.38 4.42
C LYS A 37 -15.37 2.17 5.61
N ASP A 38 -15.75 0.93 5.89
CA ASP A 38 -16.64 0.56 7.00
C ASP A 38 -15.88 0.12 8.28
N TRP A 39 -14.56 0.23 8.29
CA TRP A 39 -13.68 -0.10 9.42
C TRP A 39 -13.16 1.19 10.08
N GLU A 40 -12.71 1.07 11.33
CA GLU A 40 -11.96 2.16 11.98
C GLU A 40 -10.52 2.14 11.47
N VAL A 41 -10.13 3.17 10.71
CA VAL A 41 -8.77 3.33 10.19
C VAL A 41 -7.90 4.02 11.24
N ILE A 42 -6.99 3.26 11.85
CA ILE A 42 -6.09 3.76 12.91
C ILE A 42 -4.84 4.40 12.31
N LYS A 43 -4.35 3.83 11.21
CA LYS A 43 -3.26 4.39 10.41
C LYS A 43 -3.53 4.12 8.94
N TYR A 44 -3.36 5.16 8.12
CA TYR A 44 -3.35 5.04 6.66
C TYR A 44 -2.35 6.03 6.07
N ASN A 45 -1.57 5.59 5.10
CA ASN A 45 -0.76 6.45 4.25
C ASN A 45 -0.39 5.71 2.95
N GLU A 46 -0.07 6.47 1.92
CA GLU A 46 0.38 6.00 0.61
C GLU A 46 1.76 6.57 0.28
N ASN A 47 2.67 6.56 1.26
CA ASN A 47 3.94 7.24 1.15
C ASN A 47 4.90 6.57 0.15
N PRO A 48 5.81 7.34 -0.46
CA PRO A 48 6.94 6.76 -1.20
C PRO A 48 7.81 5.88 -0.29
N GLY A 49 8.22 4.74 -0.82
CA GLY A 49 9.10 3.77 -0.19
C GLY A 49 10.03 3.14 -1.20
N HIS A 50 10.84 2.18 -0.75
CA HIS A 50 11.84 1.53 -1.60
C HIS A 50 11.75 0.02 -1.47
N LEU A 51 11.76 -0.67 -2.60
CA LEU A 51 12.01 -2.11 -2.62
C LEU A 51 13.45 -2.39 -2.18
N HIS A 52 13.68 -3.61 -1.68
CA HIS A 52 15.04 -4.10 -1.46
C HIS A 52 15.79 -4.36 -2.77
N ARG A 53 15.06 -4.74 -3.84
CA ARG A 53 15.59 -4.90 -5.20
C ARG A 53 16.12 -3.55 -5.71
N ARG A 54 17.21 -3.60 -6.46
CA ARG A 54 17.86 -2.45 -7.09
C ARG A 54 17.65 -2.46 -8.61
N ASP A 55 17.74 -1.27 -9.21
CA ASP A 55 17.77 -1.07 -10.66
C ASP A 55 19.14 -1.39 -11.26
N GLU A 56 19.29 -1.18 -12.58
CA GLU A 56 20.55 -1.41 -13.33
C GLU A 56 21.71 -0.51 -12.85
N ASN A 57 21.41 0.64 -12.24
CA ASN A 57 22.39 1.57 -11.69
C ASN A 57 22.72 1.28 -10.22
N GLY A 58 22.12 0.25 -9.61
CA GLY A 58 22.32 -0.12 -8.22
C GLY A 58 21.53 0.72 -7.20
N ASN A 59 20.60 1.58 -7.63
CA ASN A 59 19.70 2.32 -6.75
C ASN A 59 18.51 1.45 -6.35
N ARG A 60 17.97 1.63 -5.15
CA ARG A 60 16.73 0.91 -4.77
C ARG A 60 15.57 1.42 -5.59
N ILE A 61 14.72 0.50 -6.06
CA ILE A 61 13.53 0.86 -6.85
C ILE A 61 12.52 1.57 -5.93
N GLN A 62 12.15 2.79 -6.28
CA GLN A 62 11.19 3.61 -5.53
C GLN A 62 9.76 3.41 -6.05
N LEU A 63 8.81 3.25 -5.14
CA LEU A 63 7.37 3.07 -5.41
C LEU A 63 6.55 3.69 -4.26
N ARG A 64 5.26 3.95 -4.46
CA ARG A 64 4.34 4.17 -3.33
C ARG A 64 3.90 2.86 -2.70
N PHE A 65 3.62 2.91 -1.39
CA PHE A 65 3.08 1.78 -0.64
C PHE A 65 1.84 2.19 0.14
N ALA A 66 0.74 1.49 -0.08
CA ALA A 66 -0.44 1.59 0.77
C ALA A 66 -0.15 0.86 2.08
N THR A 67 -0.08 1.61 3.18
CA THR A 67 0.17 1.09 4.53
C THR A 67 -1.01 1.38 5.43
N MET A 68 -1.70 0.35 5.90
CA MET A 68 -2.91 0.47 6.68
C MET A 68 -2.92 -0.42 7.92
N LEU A 69 -3.34 0.16 9.05
CA LEU A 69 -3.82 -0.57 10.22
C LEU A 69 -5.28 -0.19 10.46
N ALA A 70 -6.18 -1.17 10.35
CA ALA A 70 -7.62 -0.96 10.51
C ALA A 70 -8.24 -1.97 11.49
N LYS A 71 -9.24 -1.54 12.24
CA LYS A 71 -9.98 -2.35 13.21
C LYS A 71 -11.42 -2.57 12.75
N LYS A 72 -11.88 -3.82 12.81
CA LYS A 72 -13.27 -4.17 12.46
C LYS A 72 -14.22 -3.66 13.53
N ILE A 73 -15.15 -2.78 13.17
CA ILE A 73 -16.13 -2.19 14.10
C ILE A 73 -17.55 -2.75 13.97
N LYS A 74 -17.81 -3.53 12.91
CA LYS A 74 -19.10 -4.17 12.62
C LYS A 74 -18.88 -5.59 12.13
#